data_AF-A0A3N5JPH6-F1
#
_entry.id   AF-A0A3N5JPH6-F1
#
_cell.length_a   1.000
_cell.length_b   1.000
_cell.length_c   1.000
_cell.angle_alpha   90.00
_cell.angle_beta   90.00
_cell.angle_gamma   90.00
#
_symmetry.space_group_name_H-M   'P 1'
#
loop_
_entity.id
_entity.type
_entity.pdbx_description
1 polymer ?
#
loop_
_entity_poly.entity_id
_entity_poly.type
_entity_poly.pdbx_seq_one_letter_code
_entity_poly.pdbx_strand_id
1 'polypeptide(L)'
;GGLESVTEVGWTIMENVVLNAKLEIFAPVKHFDRTSVRSDNTFSAKVNKFFSMNLNVQLISDPQVQTRTQIKQTLALGFNYTLM
;
A
#
# COMPACT_ATOMS: atom_id res chain seq x y z
N GLY A 1 -0.27 -23.75 4.29
CA GLY A 1 -0.22 -23.48 2.84
C GLY A 1 -1.55 -22.94 2.39
N GLY A 2 -1.55 -22.00 1.45
CA GLY A 2 -2.71 -21.28 0.94
C GLY A 2 -2.55 -20.97 -0.54
N LEU A 3 -3.61 -20.48 -1.16
CA LEU A 3 -3.55 -19.80 -2.45
C LEU A 3 -3.32 -18.31 -2.18
N GLU A 4 -2.39 -17.71 -2.93
CA GLU A 4 -2.09 -16.29 -2.85
C GLU A 4 -2.20 -15.67 -4.24
N SER A 5 -2.78 -14.47 -4.29
CA SER A 5 -2.79 -13.61 -5.46
C SER A 5 -2.27 -12.24 -5.06
N VAL A 6 -1.24 -11.78 -5.75
CA VAL A 6 -0.65 -10.45 -5.57
C VAL A 6 -0.71 -9.71 -6.89
N THR A 7 -1.32 -8.54 -6.87
CA THR A 7 -1.40 -7.63 -8.01
C THR A 7 -0.75 -6.31 -7.62
N GLU A 8 0.23 -5.88 -8.40
CA GLU A 8 0.95 -4.62 -8.20
C GLU A 8 0.83 -3.75 -9.45
N VAL A 9 0.54 -2.47 -9.23
CA VAL A 9 0.43 -1.46 -10.27
C VAL A 9 1.23 -0.23 -9.84
N GLY A 10 2.26 0.11 -10.61
CA GLY A 10 2.98 1.37 -10.49
C GLY A 10 2.60 2.27 -11.65
N TRP A 11 1.87 3.35 -11.37
CA TRP A 11 1.43 4.30 -12.38
C TRP A 11 2.03 5.68 -12.12
N THR A 12 2.89 6.13 -13.03
CA THR A 12 3.32 7.52 -13.11
C THR A 12 2.18 8.37 -13.68
N ILE A 13 1.50 9.13 -12.81
CA ILE A 13 0.40 10.02 -13.21
C ILE A 13 0.97 11.29 -13.84
N MET A 14 2.04 11.81 -13.25
CA MET A 14 2.80 12.98 -13.72
C MET A 14 4.29 12.73 -13.46
N GLU A 15 5.17 13.49 -14.09
CA GLU A 15 6.64 13.32 -13.94
C GLU A 15 7.10 13.36 -12.46
N ASN A 16 6.40 14.11 -11.62
CA ASN A 16 6.67 14.26 -10.21
C ASN A 16 5.67 13.50 -9.30
N VAL A 17 4.76 12.71 -9.84
CA VAL A 17 3.71 12.01 -9.08
C VAL A 17 3.56 10.57 -9.53
N VAL A 18 3.73 9.64 -8.59
CA VAL A 18 3.59 8.20 -8.80
C VAL A 18 2.56 7.65 -7.84
N LEU A 19 1.64 6.84 -8.35
CA LEU A 19 0.73 6.03 -7.56
C LEU A 19 1.21 4.57 -7.63
N ASN A 20 1.49 3.99 -6.48
CA ASN A 20 1.75 2.57 -6.34
C ASN A 20 0.55 1.94 -5.62
N ALA A 21 -0.12 1.00 -6.27
CA ALA A 21 -1.23 0.24 -5.70
C ALA A 21 -0.85 -1.23 -5.67
N LYS A 22 -1.07 -1.86 -4.51
CA LYS A 22 -0.88 -3.29 -4.29
C LYS A 22 -2.16 -3.88 -3.74
N LEU A 23 -2.61 -4.98 -4.31
CA LEU A 23 -3.73 -5.77 -3.82
C LEU A 23 -3.24 -7.19 -3.59
N GLU A 24 -3.40 -7.68 -2.36
CA GLU A 24 -3.00 -9.01 -1.93
C GLU A 24 -4.23 -9.73 -1.38
N ILE A 25 -4.47 -10.93 -1.89
CA ILE A 25 -5.54 -11.82 -1.43
C ILE A 25 -4.90 -13.15 -1.07
N PHE A 26 -5.13 -13.62 0.15
CA PHE A 26 -4.62 -14.89 0.63
C PHE A 26 -5.76 -15.77 1.15
N ALA A 27 -5.91 -16.96 0.57
CA ALA A 27 -6.93 -17.93 0.94
C ALA A 27 -6.28 -19.22 1.50
N PRO A 28 -6.50 -19.59 2.76
CA PRO A 28 -5.97 -20.83 3.33
C PRO A 28 -6.68 -22.06 2.77
N VAL A 29 -5.94 -23.10 2.33
CA VAL A 29 -6.54 -24.31 1.71
C VAL A 29 -7.50 -25.05 2.64
N LYS A 30 -7.24 -25.06 3.94
CA LYS A 30 -8.09 -25.74 4.94
C LYS A 30 -9.33 -24.94 5.35
N HIS A 31 -9.30 -23.62 5.16
CA HIS A 31 -10.35 -22.72 5.63
C HIS A 31 -10.46 -21.53 4.66
N PHE A 32 -11.09 -21.76 3.51
CA PHE A 32 -11.32 -20.72 2.51
C PHE A 32 -12.19 -19.56 3.02
N ASP A 33 -13.02 -19.82 4.04
CA ASP A 33 -13.80 -18.80 4.76
C ASP A 33 -12.93 -17.76 5.48
N ARG A 34 -11.63 -18.05 5.67
CA ARG A 34 -10.66 -17.18 6.35
C ARG A 34 -9.75 -16.47 5.35
N THR A 35 -10.31 -16.07 4.21
CA THR A 35 -9.57 -15.32 3.20
C THR A 35 -9.20 -13.94 3.73
N SER A 36 -7.93 -13.59 3.66
CA SER A 36 -7.41 -12.28 4.01
C SER A 36 -7.27 -11.42 2.76
N VAL A 37 -7.61 -10.13 2.88
CA VAL A 37 -7.49 -9.14 1.81
C VAL A 37 -6.73 -7.93 2.35
N ARG A 38 -5.65 -7.56 1.66
CA ARG A 38 -4.87 -6.36 1.93
C ARG A 38 -4.78 -5.50 0.67
N SER A 39 -5.06 -4.22 0.81
CA SER A 39 -4.80 -3.23 -0.23
C SER A 39 -3.89 -2.15 0.33
N ASP A 40 -2.79 -1.86 -0.36
CA ASP A 40 -1.81 -0.85 0.00
C ASP A 40 -1.66 0.13 -1.16
N ASN A 41 -1.98 1.39 -0.91
CA ASN A 41 -1.96 2.43 -1.94
C ASN A 41 -1.08 3.56 -1.45
N THR A 42 0.03 3.79 -2.16
CA THR A 42 0.98 4.86 -1.87
C THR A 42 0.97 5.86 -3.01
N PHE A 43 0.55 7.08 -2.68
CA PHE A 43 0.66 8.23 -3.55
C PHE A 43 1.91 9.03 -3.18
N SER A 44 2.88 9.07 -4.08
CA SER A 44 4.17 9.71 -3.91
C SER A 44 4.27 10.93 -4.81
N ALA A 45 4.49 12.10 -4.23
CA ALA A 45 4.64 13.36 -4.96
C ALA A 45 5.96 14.06 -4.61
N LYS A 46 6.76 14.38 -5.62
CA LYS A 46 7.92 15.26 -5.49
C LYS A 46 7.45 16.71 -5.65
N VAL A 47 7.39 17.43 -4.53
CA VAL A 47 6.91 18.81 -4.50
C VAL A 47 7.94 19.73 -5.14
N ASN A 48 9.22 19.56 -4.79
CA ASN A 48 10.34 20.23 -5.45
C ASN A 48 11.64 19.42 -5.28
N LYS A 49 12.80 20.00 -5.61
CA LYS A 49 14.10 19.33 -5.47
C LYS A 49 14.45 18.92 -4.03
N PHE A 50 13.86 19.58 -3.04
CA PHE A 50 14.17 19.42 -1.61
C PHE A 50 13.05 18.74 -0.82
N PHE A 51 11.82 18.70 -1.32
CA PHE A 51 10.66 18.23 -0.58
C PHE A 51 9.89 17.17 -1.36
N SER A 52 9.54 16.10 -0.65
CA SER A 52 8.70 15.01 -1.13
C SER A 52 7.56 14.74 -0.15
N MET A 53 6.41 14.32 -0.66
CA MET A 53 5.25 13.92 0.11
C MET A 53 4.86 12.49 -0.26
N ASN A 54 4.53 11.68 0.73
CA ASN A 54 3.96 10.35 0.53
C ASN A 54 2.69 10.23 1.35
N LEU A 55 1.57 9.93 0.68
CA LEU A 55 0.33 9.54 1.31
C LEU A 55 0.14 8.04 1.11
N ASN A 56 0.16 7.27 2.19
CA ASN A 56 -0.15 5.85 2.18
C ASN A 56 -1.53 5.62 2.79
N VAL A 57 -2.34 4.80 2.12
CA VAL A 57 -3.62 4.30 2.62
C VAL A 57 -3.61 2.78 2.49
N GLN A 58 -3.73 2.11 3.63
CA GLN A 58 -3.72 0.67 3.73
C GLN A 58 -5.03 0.16 4.32
N LEU A 59 -5.65 -0.79 3.64
CA LEU A 59 -6.81 -1.53 4.12
C LEU A 59 -6.40 -2.97 4.38
N ILE A 60 -6.70 -3.46 5.58
CA ILE A 60 -6.38 -4.84 6.00
C ILE A 60 -7.66 -5.47 6.53
N SER A 61 -8.11 -6.53 5.88
CA SER A 61 -9.18 -7.39 6.38
C SER A 61 -8.60 -8.79 6.53
N ASP A 62 -8.33 -9.18 7.77
CA ASP A 62 -7.77 -10.49 8.09
C ASP A 62 -8.58 -11.13 9.22
N PRO A 63 -9.49 -12.07 8.90
CA PRO A 63 -10.34 -12.72 9.90
C PRO A 63 -9.58 -13.56 10.93
N GLN A 64 -8.30 -13.89 10.70
CA GLN A 64 -7.46 -14.64 11.64
C GLN A 64 -6.83 -13.75 12.70
N VAL A 65 -6.49 -12.51 12.34
CA VAL A 65 -5.91 -11.54 13.26
C VAL A 65 -6.99 -10.71 13.93
N GLN A 66 -7.96 -10.19 13.16
CA GLN A 66 -9.04 -9.35 13.69
C GLN A 66 -10.27 -9.39 12.79
N THR A 67 -11.43 -9.71 13.36
CA THR A 67 -12.71 -9.84 12.62
C THR A 67 -13.15 -8.55 11.91
N ARG A 68 -12.60 -7.40 12.30
CA ARG A 68 -12.95 -6.09 11.72
C ARG A 68 -11.88 -5.62 10.75
N THR A 69 -12.31 -5.08 9.62
CA THR A 69 -11.44 -4.38 8.68
C THR A 69 -10.76 -3.19 9.37
N GLN A 70 -9.44 -3.11 9.20
CA GLN A 70 -8.59 -2.04 9.67
C GLN A 70 -8.21 -1.13 8.51
N ILE A 71 -8.21 0.18 8.76
CA ILE A 71 -7.78 1.19 7.79
C ILE A 71 -6.67 1.99 8.45
N LYS A 72 -5.53 2.09 7.77
CA LYS A 72 -4.38 2.90 8.19
C LYS A 72 -4.14 3.96 7.14
N GLN A 73 -3.92 5.19 7.61
CA GLN A 73 -3.55 6.31 6.77
C GLN A 73 -2.27 6.92 7.33
N THR A 74 -1.32 7.19 6.46
CA THR A 74 -0.05 7.82 6.84
C THR A 74 0.30 8.88 5.83
N LEU A 75 0.57 10.08 6.32
CA LEU A 75 1.10 11.18 5.53
C LEU A 75 2.54 11.43 6.00
N ALA A 76 3.49 11.27 5.10
CA ALA A 76 4.90 11.50 5.35
C ALA A 76 5.41 12.66 4.48
N LEU A 77 6.12 13.59 5.09
CA LEU A 77 6.83 14.67 4.42
C LEU A 77 8.33 14.42 4.58
N GLY A 78 9.04 14.38 3.45
CA GLY A 78 10.48 14.13 3.40
C GLY A 78 11.22 15.37 2.91
N PHE A 79 12.34 15.66 3.57
CA PHE A 79 13.32 16.65 3.12
C PHE A 79 14.52 15.93 2.53
N ASN A 80 14.87 16.25 1.29
CA ASN A 80 16.01 15.72 0.56
C ASN A 80 17.03 16.84 0.37
N TYR A 81 18.22 16.66 0.93
CA TYR A 81 19.36 17.55 0.70
C TYR A 81 20.54 16.72 0.22
N THR A 82 20.98 16.98 -1.00
CA THR A 82 22.20 16.40 -1.56
C THR A 82 23.36 17.33 -1.25
N LEU A 83 24.24 16.91 -0.33
CA LEU A 83 25.56 17.53 -0.16
C LEU A 83 26.44 17.05 -1.32
N MET A 84 26.85 17.98 -2.17
CA MET A 84 27.88 17.79 -3.19
C MET A 84 29.26 17.70 -2.55
#